data_AF-A0A8J8W516-F1
#
_entry.id   AF-A0A8J8W516-F1
#
_cell.length_a   1.000
_cell.length_b   1.000
_cell.length_c   1.000
_cell.angle_alpha   90.00
_cell.angle_beta   90.00
_cell.angle_gamma   90.00
#
_symmetry.space_group_name_H-M   'P 1'
#
loop_
_entity.id
_entity.type
_entity.pdbx_description
1 polymer ?
#
loop_
_entity_poly.entity_id
_entity_poly.type
_entity_poly.pdbx_seq_one_letter_code
_entity_poly.pdbx_strand_id
1 'polypeptide(L)'
;MAQSVVTQSESAASPRSTLGPTSASDHLRPFRPVTKTPREQLPRGVDPAAAASPDQGLGRSATSIAQDRDSSVPESTSAERYGNDIPPLPVVVAQIHARVQSFLDESHPPSSLLASVQRQTRMSLDVVAKALTKYKFSELSISYNGGKDCLVMLILFLAGLHPHLRATQSGPDSTTPQSIPATTPSTSTPSTSEQFESSSETISEIPAIYALPPDPFDAVEDFVITSAQAYHLQVTKYTTAPPATTMRSCFEDYLAGHPGIRAIFVGTRRTDPHGGKLTHFDQTDHGWPDFMRIHPVIDWHYAEIWAFIRHLGLTYCSLYDMGYTSLGGTSDTHPNPRLRKVSETGGVTGVHTDAQTEYLPAYELTQDLEERLGRN
;
A
#
# COMPACT_ATOMS: atom_id res chain seq x y z
N MET A 1 47.40 27.04 -22.40
CA MET A 1 45.99 27.46 -22.20
C MET A 1 45.17 26.83 -23.30
N ALA A 2 44.39 25.79 -22.98
CA ALA A 2 43.35 25.27 -23.84
C ALA A 2 42.21 24.86 -22.90
N GLN A 3 41.09 25.56 -22.98
CA GLN A 3 39.89 25.34 -22.18
C GLN A 3 39.19 24.07 -22.70
N SER A 4 38.94 23.13 -21.79
CA SER A 4 38.08 21.98 -22.06
C SER A 4 36.64 22.41 -21.85
N VAL A 5 35.83 22.36 -22.90
CA VAL A 5 34.39 22.63 -22.86
C VAL A 5 33.72 21.39 -22.28
N VAL A 6 33.24 21.50 -21.04
CA VAL A 6 32.36 20.50 -20.42
C VAL A 6 30.96 20.74 -20.95
N THR A 7 30.47 19.83 -21.80
CA THR A 7 29.06 19.73 -22.16
C THR A 7 28.28 19.23 -20.95
N GLN A 8 27.48 20.09 -20.33
CA GLN A 8 26.47 19.70 -19.35
C GLN A 8 25.39 18.88 -20.07
N SER A 9 25.20 17.63 -19.68
CA SER A 9 24.03 16.86 -20.09
C SER A 9 22.82 17.38 -19.31
N GLU A 10 21.86 17.99 -20.01
CA GLU A 10 20.59 18.38 -19.43
C GLU A 10 19.87 17.14 -18.87
N SER A 11 19.59 17.19 -17.58
CA SER A 11 18.70 16.25 -16.87
C SER A 11 17.31 16.35 -17.51
N ALA A 12 16.81 15.24 -18.05
CA ALA A 12 15.44 15.16 -18.54
C ALA A 12 14.48 15.36 -17.37
N ALA A 13 13.69 16.44 -17.42
CA ALA A 13 12.72 16.75 -16.39
C ALA A 13 11.71 15.60 -16.22
N SER A 14 11.55 15.13 -14.98
CA SER A 14 10.54 14.13 -14.61
C SER A 14 9.14 14.57 -15.06
N PRO A 15 8.33 13.69 -15.68
CA PRO A 15 7.00 14.07 -16.13
C PRO A 15 6.11 14.41 -14.92
N ARG A 16 5.49 15.60 -14.94
CA ARG A 16 4.55 16.02 -13.90
C ARG A 16 3.23 15.23 -14.01
N SER A 17 2.83 14.60 -12.92
CA SER A 17 1.52 13.96 -12.76
C SER A 17 0.37 14.97 -12.99
N THR A 18 -0.67 14.53 -13.69
CA THR A 18 -1.93 15.29 -13.90
C THR A 18 -2.89 15.22 -12.70
N LEU A 19 -2.58 14.39 -11.70
CA LEU A 19 -3.29 14.36 -10.42
C LEU A 19 -2.60 15.36 -9.48
N GLY A 20 -3.38 16.25 -8.86
CA GLY A 20 -2.87 17.19 -7.86
C GLY A 20 -2.11 16.49 -6.73
N PRO A 21 -1.30 17.22 -5.94
CA PRO A 21 -0.47 16.62 -4.90
C PRO A 21 -1.33 15.79 -3.94
N THR A 22 -0.99 14.52 -3.76
CA THR A 22 -1.65 13.64 -2.80
C THR A 22 -1.37 14.13 -1.39
N SER A 23 -2.41 14.36 -0.60
CA SER A 23 -2.27 14.71 0.82
C SER A 23 -2.23 13.45 1.69
N ALA A 24 -1.78 13.57 2.94
CA ALA A 24 -1.79 12.45 3.88
C ALA A 24 -3.21 11.88 4.13
N SER A 25 -4.25 12.72 4.14
CA SER A 25 -5.63 12.26 4.35
C SER A 25 -6.18 11.46 3.16
N ASP A 26 -5.63 11.63 1.96
CA ASP A 26 -6.04 10.86 0.78
C ASP A 26 -5.77 9.35 0.92
N HIS A 27 -4.77 8.98 1.73
CA HIS A 27 -4.45 7.58 2.04
C HIS A 27 -5.50 6.93 2.95
N LEU A 28 -6.28 7.73 3.69
CA LEU A 28 -7.26 7.27 4.67
C LEU A 28 -8.72 7.38 4.20
N ARG A 29 -8.94 7.64 2.90
CA ARG A 29 -10.29 7.71 2.33
C ARG A 29 -11.11 6.48 2.68
N PRO A 30 -12.40 6.61 3.05
CA PRO A 30 -13.23 5.48 3.45
C PRO A 30 -13.30 4.39 2.37
N PHE A 31 -13.12 3.13 2.80
CA PHE A 31 -13.33 1.98 1.93
C PHE A 31 -14.82 1.67 1.79
N ARG A 32 -15.27 1.38 0.57
CA ARG A 32 -16.64 0.95 0.28
C ARG A 32 -16.57 -0.48 -0.28
N PRO A 33 -16.87 -1.51 0.54
CA PRO A 33 -16.86 -2.89 0.09
C PRO A 33 -17.87 -3.12 -1.02
N VAL A 34 -17.60 -4.09 -1.90
CA VAL A 34 -18.59 -4.50 -2.90
C VAL A 34 -19.68 -5.31 -2.20
N THR A 35 -20.78 -4.65 -1.84
CA THR A 35 -21.94 -5.33 -1.25
C THR A 35 -22.60 -6.23 -2.29
N LYS A 36 -22.79 -7.51 -1.95
CA LYS A 36 -23.58 -8.46 -2.75
C LYS A 36 -24.96 -7.88 -3.04
N THR A 37 -25.22 -7.51 -4.29
CA THR A 37 -26.58 -7.41 -4.80
C THR A 37 -26.77 -8.58 -5.75
N PRO A 38 -27.60 -9.59 -5.44
CA PRO A 38 -27.96 -10.59 -6.42
C PRO A 38 -28.95 -9.96 -7.39
N ARG A 39 -28.47 -9.59 -8.58
CA ARG A 39 -29.29 -9.63 -9.79
C ARG A 39 -28.40 -9.88 -10.99
N GLU A 40 -28.37 -11.15 -11.39
CA GLU A 40 -28.22 -11.50 -12.79
C GLU A 40 -29.13 -10.60 -13.63
N GLN A 41 -28.55 -9.71 -14.40
CA GLN A 41 -29.10 -9.35 -15.69
C GLN A 41 -28.19 -9.98 -16.73
N LEU A 42 -28.44 -11.26 -17.00
CA LEU A 42 -28.06 -11.82 -18.30
C LEU A 42 -28.66 -10.93 -19.39
N PRO A 43 -27.89 -10.50 -20.40
CA PRO A 43 -28.48 -9.95 -21.60
C PRO A 43 -29.37 -11.04 -22.23
N ARG A 44 -30.62 -10.69 -22.51
CA ARG A 44 -31.59 -11.58 -23.18
C ARG A 44 -30.93 -12.18 -24.42
N GLY A 45 -30.98 -13.51 -24.50
CA GLY A 45 -30.56 -14.29 -25.63
C GLY A 45 -31.22 -13.80 -26.92
N VAL A 46 -30.41 -13.81 -27.97
CA VAL A 46 -30.84 -13.68 -29.35
C VAL A 46 -31.46 -15.01 -29.77
N ASP A 47 -32.77 -15.06 -29.94
CA ASP A 47 -33.41 -16.14 -30.69
C ASP A 47 -33.47 -15.78 -32.19
N PRO A 48 -33.13 -16.70 -33.10
CA PRO A 48 -33.18 -16.47 -34.54
C PRO A 48 -34.52 -16.90 -35.16
N ALA A 49 -34.82 -16.23 -36.29
CA ALA A 49 -35.69 -16.65 -37.40
C ALA A 49 -37.23 -16.53 -37.25
N ALA A 50 -37.81 -15.62 -38.05
CA ALA A 50 -39.01 -15.86 -38.84
C ALA A 50 -39.06 -14.91 -40.05
N ALA A 51 -39.51 -15.43 -41.19
CA ALA A 51 -39.37 -14.88 -42.53
C ALA A 51 -40.57 -14.03 -43.02
N ALA A 52 -40.28 -13.24 -44.06
CA ALA A 52 -41.14 -12.82 -45.19
C ALA A 52 -42.30 -11.81 -44.97
N SER A 53 -42.01 -10.54 -45.35
CA SER A 53 -42.66 -9.62 -46.34
C SER A 53 -44.20 -9.46 -46.45
N PRO A 54 -44.70 -8.46 -47.22
CA PRO A 54 -44.68 -7.00 -47.01
C PRO A 54 -46.10 -6.38 -47.12
N ASP A 55 -46.35 -5.12 -46.69
CA ASP A 55 -47.06 -4.11 -47.51
C ASP A 55 -47.19 -2.72 -46.84
N GLN A 56 -47.11 -1.71 -47.71
CA GLN A 56 -47.49 -0.29 -47.73
C GLN A 56 -48.04 0.49 -46.51
N GLY A 57 -47.62 1.77 -46.43
CA GLY A 57 -48.50 2.85 -45.93
C GLY A 57 -47.83 4.10 -45.35
N LEU A 58 -47.47 5.04 -46.22
CA LEU A 58 -47.53 6.51 -46.10
C LEU A 58 -47.49 7.19 -44.71
N GLY A 59 -46.58 8.17 -44.55
CA GLY A 59 -46.74 9.25 -43.58
C GLY A 59 -45.48 10.04 -43.24
N ARG A 60 -45.06 10.96 -44.11
CA ARG A 60 -44.13 12.05 -43.74
C ARG A 60 -44.90 13.13 -42.99
N SER A 61 -44.41 13.55 -41.83
CA SER A 61 -44.53 14.96 -41.43
C SER A 61 -43.41 15.35 -40.47
N ALA A 62 -42.75 16.45 -40.82
CA ALA A 62 -41.78 17.15 -40.01
C ALA A 62 -42.50 17.96 -38.92
N THR A 63 -41.90 18.08 -37.74
CA THR A 63 -41.98 19.34 -36.98
C THR A 63 -40.79 19.49 -36.04
N SER A 64 -40.19 20.66 -36.15
CA SER A 64 -39.10 21.22 -35.36
C SER A 64 -39.57 21.72 -33.99
N ILE A 65 -38.65 21.69 -33.03
CA ILE A 65 -38.32 22.73 -32.04
C ILE A 65 -39.48 23.33 -31.25
N ALA A 66 -39.48 23.11 -29.93
CA ALA A 66 -39.53 24.18 -28.92
C ALA A 66 -39.28 23.64 -27.51
N GLN A 67 -38.88 24.57 -26.63
CA GLN A 67 -38.90 24.53 -25.15
C GLN A 67 -37.70 23.88 -24.45
N ASP A 68 -37.13 24.43 -23.39
CA ASP A 68 -37.40 25.69 -22.71
C ASP A 68 -36.16 26.07 -21.89
N ARG A 69 -36.02 27.37 -21.64
CA ARG A 69 -35.04 27.91 -20.69
C ARG A 69 -35.59 27.79 -19.27
N ASP A 70 -34.63 27.75 -18.36
CA ASP A 70 -34.69 28.24 -16.98
C ASP A 70 -35.27 27.30 -15.92
N SER A 71 -34.38 26.85 -15.02
CA SER A 71 -34.67 26.47 -13.64
C SER A 71 -33.35 26.32 -12.90
N SER A 72 -32.97 27.38 -12.20
CA SER A 72 -31.98 27.41 -11.13
C SER A 72 -32.33 26.38 -10.05
N VAL A 73 -31.38 25.48 -9.75
CA VAL A 73 -31.46 24.54 -8.62
C VAL A 73 -30.34 24.90 -7.64
N PRO A 74 -30.64 25.04 -6.33
CA PRO A 74 -29.66 25.48 -5.36
C PRO A 74 -28.65 24.38 -5.08
N GLU A 75 -27.38 24.74 -5.19
CA GLU A 75 -26.24 23.89 -4.87
C GLU A 75 -26.22 23.65 -3.35
N SER A 76 -26.76 22.50 -2.93
CA SER A 76 -26.73 22.07 -1.53
C SER A 76 -25.35 21.53 -1.18
N THR A 77 -24.60 22.40 -0.53
CA THR A 77 -23.57 22.15 0.49
C THR A 77 -23.58 20.74 1.12
N SER A 78 -22.56 19.95 0.83
CA SER A 78 -21.95 19.02 1.80
C SER A 78 -20.49 18.71 1.43
N ALA A 79 -19.72 19.76 1.16
CA ALA A 79 -18.27 19.72 1.36
C ALA A 79 -18.02 20.05 2.83
N GLU A 80 -18.35 19.10 3.72
CA GLU A 80 -17.93 19.21 5.11
C GLU A 80 -16.41 19.11 5.16
N ARG A 81 -15.84 20.13 5.78
CA ARG A 81 -14.41 20.34 6.00
C ARG A 81 -13.84 19.16 6.80
N TYR A 82 -13.21 18.20 6.15
CA TYR A 82 -12.21 17.37 6.81
C TYR A 82 -11.00 18.27 7.06
N GLY A 83 -10.83 18.70 8.32
CA GLY A 83 -9.59 19.33 8.75
C GLY A 83 -8.40 18.42 8.43
N ASN A 84 -7.25 19.02 8.15
CA ASN A 84 -5.98 18.36 7.80
C ASN A 84 -5.39 17.46 8.92
N ASP A 85 -6.16 17.08 9.93
CA ASP A 85 -5.68 16.31 11.06
C ASP A 85 -5.81 14.81 10.77
N ILE A 86 -4.66 14.16 10.66
CA ILE A 86 -4.58 12.70 10.59
C ILE A 86 -5.03 12.13 11.96
N PRO A 87 -5.99 11.18 11.99
CA PRO A 87 -6.44 10.57 13.25
C PRO A 87 -5.28 9.89 13.98
N PRO A 88 -5.32 9.74 15.31
CA PRO A 88 -4.29 9.01 16.06
C PRO A 88 -4.09 7.58 15.55
N LEU A 89 -2.87 7.05 15.70
CA LEU A 89 -2.50 5.72 15.20
C LEU A 89 -3.49 4.59 15.57
N PRO A 90 -4.03 4.48 16.81
CA PRO A 90 -5.02 3.45 17.13
C PRO A 90 -6.30 3.53 16.28
N VAL A 91 -6.72 4.74 15.90
CA VAL A 91 -7.89 4.96 15.02
C VAL A 91 -7.56 4.54 13.60
N VAL A 92 -6.38 4.93 13.08
CA VAL A 92 -5.91 4.52 11.74
C VAL A 92 -5.81 3.00 11.65
N VAL A 93 -5.19 2.36 12.65
CA VAL A 93 -5.06 0.90 12.76
C VAL A 93 -6.44 0.22 12.77
N ALA A 94 -7.40 0.74 13.53
CA ALA A 94 -8.76 0.19 13.55
C ALA A 94 -9.46 0.32 12.18
N GLN A 95 -9.31 1.46 11.50
CA GLN A 95 -9.89 1.68 10.17
C GLN A 95 -9.28 0.75 9.11
N ILE A 96 -7.96 0.60 9.12
CA ILE A 96 -7.25 -0.30 8.20
C ILE A 96 -7.61 -1.77 8.49
N HIS A 97 -7.68 -2.16 9.76
CA HIS A 97 -8.14 -3.50 10.14
C HIS A 97 -9.56 -3.76 9.63
N ALA A 98 -10.52 -2.86 9.87
CA ALA A 98 -11.89 -3.01 9.40
C ALA A 98 -12.00 -3.10 7.87
N ARG A 99 -11.17 -2.34 7.15
CA ARG A 99 -11.07 -2.41 5.69
C ARG A 99 -10.61 -3.80 5.21
N VAL A 100 -9.54 -4.32 5.79
CA VAL A 100 -9.01 -5.65 5.44
C VAL A 100 -10.01 -6.75 5.81
N GLN A 101 -10.65 -6.69 6.99
CA GLN A 101 -11.67 -7.66 7.38
C GLN A 101 -12.88 -7.63 6.43
N SER A 102 -13.35 -6.44 6.05
CA SER A 102 -14.45 -6.30 5.08
C SER A 102 -14.13 -7.00 3.76
N PHE A 103 -12.90 -6.87 3.25
CA PHE A 103 -12.44 -7.59 2.07
C PHE A 103 -12.38 -9.12 2.31
N LEU A 104 -11.88 -9.57 3.46
CA LEU A 104 -11.80 -10.99 3.79
C LEU A 104 -13.18 -11.68 3.94
N ASP A 105 -14.21 -10.92 4.29
CA ASP A 105 -15.60 -11.36 4.42
C ASP A 105 -16.37 -11.38 3.10
N GLU A 106 -15.82 -10.78 2.04
CA GLU A 106 -16.40 -10.87 0.71
C GLU A 106 -16.37 -12.31 0.16
N SER A 107 -17.34 -12.62 -0.69
CA SER A 107 -17.43 -13.93 -1.34
C SER A 107 -16.94 -13.83 -2.77
N HIS A 108 -15.90 -14.58 -3.08
CA HIS A 108 -15.31 -14.65 -4.42
C HIS A 108 -15.31 -16.10 -4.94
N PRO A 109 -15.41 -16.32 -6.26
CA PRO A 109 -15.24 -17.65 -6.84
C PRO A 109 -13.89 -18.26 -6.41
N PRO A 110 -13.81 -19.55 -6.02
CA PRO A 110 -12.58 -20.13 -5.45
C PRO A 110 -11.33 -20.03 -6.34
N SER A 111 -11.52 -20.02 -7.66
CA SER A 111 -10.47 -19.90 -8.68
C SER A 111 -10.14 -18.45 -9.08
N SER A 112 -10.82 -17.46 -8.51
CA SER A 112 -10.58 -16.05 -8.83
C SER A 112 -9.28 -15.53 -8.19
N LEU A 113 -8.73 -14.48 -8.79
CA LEU A 113 -7.57 -13.76 -8.25
C LEU A 113 -7.87 -13.23 -6.84
N LEU A 114 -9.05 -12.66 -6.59
CA LEU A 114 -9.43 -12.12 -5.27
C LEU A 114 -9.53 -13.22 -4.21
N ALA A 115 -10.02 -14.42 -4.55
CA ALA A 115 -9.97 -15.55 -3.62
C ALA A 115 -8.52 -15.97 -3.30
N SER A 116 -7.58 -15.85 -4.25
CA SER A 116 -6.15 -16.04 -3.99
C SER A 116 -5.58 -14.97 -3.06
N VAL A 117 -5.86 -13.69 -3.35
CA VAL A 117 -5.46 -12.56 -2.51
C VAL A 117 -6.01 -12.70 -1.08
N GLN A 118 -7.25 -13.18 -0.90
CA GLN A 118 -7.80 -13.47 0.42
C GLN A 118 -7.03 -14.58 1.17
N ARG A 119 -6.55 -15.62 0.47
CA ARG A 119 -5.69 -16.66 1.08
C ARG A 119 -4.34 -16.08 1.49
N GLN A 120 -3.68 -15.35 0.58
CA GLN A 120 -2.40 -14.68 0.85
C GLN A 120 -2.51 -13.71 2.02
N THR A 121 -3.57 -12.90 2.06
CA THR A 121 -3.87 -11.95 3.15
C THR A 121 -3.96 -12.65 4.50
N ARG A 122 -4.68 -13.78 4.60
CA ARG A 122 -4.78 -14.54 5.86
C ARG A 122 -3.41 -15.07 6.31
N MET A 123 -2.63 -15.65 5.39
CA MET A 123 -1.29 -16.14 5.72
C MET A 123 -0.35 -15.02 6.17
N SER A 124 -0.39 -13.86 5.53
CA SER A 124 0.40 -12.70 5.94
C SER A 124 -0.03 -12.17 7.31
N LEU A 125 -1.33 -12.12 7.60
CA LEU A 125 -1.83 -11.74 8.93
C LEU A 125 -1.37 -12.71 10.02
N ASP A 126 -1.32 -14.02 9.72
CA ASP A 126 -0.76 -15.01 10.66
C ASP A 126 0.74 -14.77 10.92
N VAL A 127 1.51 -14.38 9.90
CA VAL A 127 2.94 -14.03 10.05
C VAL A 127 3.10 -12.77 10.91
N VAL A 128 2.31 -11.73 10.65
CA VAL A 128 2.28 -10.50 11.46
C VAL A 128 1.92 -10.82 12.91
N ALA A 129 0.89 -11.63 13.15
CA ALA A 129 0.46 -12.02 14.50
C ALA A 129 1.57 -12.79 15.25
N LYS A 130 2.28 -13.70 14.57
CA LYS A 130 3.44 -14.41 15.14
C LYS A 130 4.56 -13.45 15.52
N ALA A 131 4.85 -12.46 14.68
CA ALA A 131 5.85 -11.44 14.98
C ALA A 131 5.46 -10.59 16.20
N LEU A 132 4.23 -10.09 16.25
CA LEU A 132 3.69 -9.30 17.37
C LEU A 132 3.58 -10.08 18.68
N THR A 133 3.51 -11.42 18.61
CA THR A 133 3.57 -12.29 19.79
C THR A 133 5.02 -12.47 20.28
N LYS A 134 5.97 -12.50 19.35
CA LYS A 134 7.39 -12.80 19.62
C LYS A 134 8.20 -11.59 20.08
N TYR A 135 7.85 -10.40 19.59
CA TYR A 135 8.58 -9.16 19.83
C TYR A 135 7.68 -8.12 20.46
N LYS A 136 8.21 -7.32 21.39
CA LYS A 136 7.53 -6.11 21.86
C LYS A 136 7.43 -5.12 20.70
N PHE A 137 6.43 -4.24 20.74
CA PHE A 137 6.30 -3.21 19.71
C PHE A 137 7.56 -2.33 19.60
N SER A 138 8.19 -1.98 20.73
CA SER A 138 9.45 -1.23 20.80
C SER A 138 10.67 -1.95 20.20
N GLU A 139 10.55 -3.24 19.89
CA GLU A 139 11.59 -4.04 19.21
C GLU A 139 11.35 -4.18 17.69
N LEU A 140 10.26 -3.62 17.17
CA LEU A 140 9.83 -3.77 15.77
C LEU A 140 10.06 -2.50 14.96
N SER A 141 10.47 -2.68 13.71
CA SER A 141 10.58 -1.60 12.71
C SER A 141 10.10 -2.06 11.34
N ILE A 142 9.85 -1.12 10.42
CA ILE A 142 9.43 -1.36 9.05
C ILE A 142 10.47 -0.80 8.06
N SER A 143 10.93 -1.63 7.13
CA SER A 143 11.65 -1.14 5.94
C SER A 143 10.64 -0.66 4.90
N TYR A 144 10.54 0.66 4.72
CA TYR A 144 9.52 1.29 3.88
C TYR A 144 10.15 2.22 2.85
N ASN A 145 9.92 1.94 1.57
CA ASN A 145 10.47 2.70 0.44
C ASN A 145 9.40 3.33 -0.47
N GLY A 146 8.13 3.29 -0.07
CA GLY A 146 7.00 3.80 -0.85
C GLY A 146 6.60 2.95 -2.06
N GLY A 147 7.26 1.82 -2.30
CA GLY A 147 6.90 0.88 -3.35
C GLY A 147 5.62 0.07 -3.02
N LYS A 148 5.00 -0.49 -4.05
CA LYS A 148 3.77 -1.29 -3.95
C LYS A 148 3.87 -2.46 -2.94
N ASP A 149 5.01 -3.13 -2.86
CA ASP A 149 5.18 -4.34 -2.05
C ASP A 149 5.26 -4.00 -0.56
N CYS A 150 6.05 -2.98 -0.21
CA CYS A 150 6.14 -2.48 1.17
C CYS A 150 4.84 -1.80 1.63
N LEU A 151 4.07 -1.21 0.70
CA LEU A 151 2.73 -0.70 0.99
C LEU A 151 1.77 -1.82 1.39
N VAL A 152 1.68 -2.90 0.62
CA VAL A 152 0.84 -4.06 0.99
C VAL A 152 1.26 -4.63 2.34
N MET A 153 2.56 -4.80 2.56
CA MET A 153 3.11 -5.25 3.84
C MET A 153 2.73 -4.31 4.99
N LEU A 154 2.85 -2.99 4.82
CA LEU A 154 2.48 -1.99 5.83
C LEU A 154 1.00 -2.08 6.20
N ILE A 155 0.12 -2.19 5.20
CA ILE A 155 -1.32 -2.30 5.44
C ILE A 155 -1.66 -3.58 6.21
N LEU A 156 -1.00 -4.70 5.88
CA LEU A 156 -1.16 -5.96 6.60
C LEU A 156 -0.61 -5.88 8.03
N PHE A 157 0.52 -5.19 8.24
CA PHE A 157 1.07 -4.93 9.57
C PHE A 157 0.08 -4.12 10.43
N LEU A 158 -0.43 -3.00 9.91
CA LEU A 158 -1.42 -2.16 10.59
C LEU A 158 -2.70 -2.94 10.91
N ALA A 159 -3.20 -3.73 9.96
CA ALA A 159 -4.37 -4.58 10.19
C ALA A 159 -4.11 -5.62 11.29
N GLY A 160 -2.94 -6.25 11.32
CA GLY A 160 -2.55 -7.22 12.34
C GLY A 160 -2.27 -6.59 13.72
N LEU A 161 -1.96 -5.30 13.78
CA LEU A 161 -1.71 -4.57 15.02
C LEU A 161 -2.99 -4.33 15.83
N HIS A 162 -4.15 -4.18 15.18
CA HIS A 162 -5.41 -3.85 15.87
C HIS A 162 -5.82 -4.85 16.98
N PRO A 163 -5.87 -6.18 16.73
CA PRO A 163 -6.19 -7.14 17.79
C PRO A 163 -5.19 -7.10 18.95
N HIS A 164 -3.92 -6.84 18.66
CA HIS A 164 -2.86 -6.77 19.67
C HIS A 164 -3.03 -5.55 20.59
N LEU A 165 -3.30 -4.36 20.02
CA LEU A 165 -3.58 -3.14 20.80
C LEU A 165 -4.85 -3.27 21.66
N ARG A 166 -5.83 -4.05 21.23
CA ARG A 166 -7.02 -4.32 22.05
C ARG A 166 -6.71 -5.25 23.20
N ALA A 167 -5.96 -6.32 22.95
CA ALA A 167 -5.59 -7.29 23.97
C ALA A 167 -4.79 -6.66 25.12
N THR A 168 -3.91 -5.70 24.82
CA THR A 168 -3.14 -4.96 25.83
C THR A 168 -4.00 -3.98 26.64
N GLN A 169 -5.09 -3.45 26.07
CA GLN A 169 -6.03 -2.58 26.78
C GLN A 169 -7.02 -3.37 27.65
N SER A 170 -7.32 -4.62 27.31
CA SER A 170 -8.25 -5.49 28.04
C SER A 170 -7.58 -6.40 29.07
N GLY A 171 -6.64 -5.87 29.86
CA GLY A 171 -6.01 -6.59 30.97
C GLY A 171 -7.02 -7.20 31.97
N PRO A 172 -6.61 -8.20 32.79
CA PRO A 172 -7.52 -9.04 33.54
C PRO A 172 -8.05 -8.32 34.78
N ASP A 173 -9.21 -7.66 34.68
CA ASP A 173 -9.99 -7.29 35.86
C ASP A 173 -11.49 -7.32 35.59
N SER A 174 -12.14 -8.42 36.00
CA SER A 174 -13.46 -8.43 36.66
C SER A 174 -13.90 -9.87 36.99
N THR A 175 -13.32 -10.42 38.06
CA THR A 175 -14.05 -11.42 38.86
C THR A 175 -14.02 -11.01 40.33
N THR A 176 -15.13 -10.39 40.72
CA THR A 176 -15.64 -10.08 42.06
C THR A 176 -15.08 -10.90 43.24
N PRO A 177 -14.65 -10.26 44.34
CA PRO A 177 -14.66 -10.87 45.66
C PRO A 177 -16.00 -10.59 46.35
N GLN A 178 -16.78 -11.65 46.60
CA GLN A 178 -17.90 -11.60 47.55
C GLN A 178 -17.36 -11.39 48.98
N SER A 179 -18.03 -10.51 49.70
CA SER A 179 -17.78 -10.12 51.09
C SER A 179 -18.31 -11.14 52.10
N ILE A 180 -17.49 -11.47 53.11
CA ILE A 180 -17.94 -11.95 54.43
C ILE A 180 -17.04 -11.29 55.50
N PRO A 181 -17.59 -10.72 56.59
CA PRO A 181 -16.79 -10.11 57.65
C PRO A 181 -16.57 -11.08 58.83
N ALA A 182 -15.33 -11.21 59.33
CA ALA A 182 -15.05 -11.71 60.68
C ALA A 182 -13.66 -11.29 61.21
N THR A 183 -13.71 -10.36 62.16
CA THR A 183 -12.91 -10.13 63.38
C THR A 183 -11.59 -10.91 63.65
N THR A 184 -10.45 -10.21 63.80
CA THR A 184 -9.56 -10.06 65.00
C THR A 184 -8.10 -9.71 64.61
N PRO A 185 -7.29 -9.08 65.50
CA PRO A 185 -6.05 -8.40 65.11
C PRO A 185 -4.78 -9.19 65.45
N SER A 186 -3.72 -9.04 64.64
CA SER A 186 -2.34 -8.71 65.07
C SER A 186 -1.26 -9.12 64.06
N THR A 187 -0.22 -8.29 64.04
CA THR A 187 1.21 -8.58 63.73
C THR A 187 1.76 -7.92 62.47
N SER A 188 2.70 -7.02 62.74
CA SER A 188 3.50 -6.22 61.82
C SER A 188 4.63 -7.03 61.18
N THR A 189 4.71 -6.97 59.85
CA THR A 189 5.93 -7.25 59.07
C THR A 189 5.97 -6.30 57.86
N PRO A 190 7.14 -5.74 57.51
CA PRO A 190 7.27 -4.86 56.36
C PRO A 190 7.48 -5.73 55.11
N SER A 191 6.45 -5.88 54.28
CA SER A 191 6.61 -6.42 52.93
C SER A 191 6.93 -5.27 52.00
N THR A 192 8.19 -5.24 51.54
CA THR A 192 8.68 -4.45 50.41
C THR A 192 7.71 -4.57 49.24
N SER A 193 7.00 -3.48 48.95
CA SER A 193 6.17 -3.34 47.76
C SER A 193 7.10 -3.15 46.56
N GLU A 194 7.39 -4.23 45.85
CA GLU A 194 7.83 -4.13 44.46
C GLU A 194 6.67 -3.51 43.67
N GLN A 195 6.83 -2.23 43.36
CA GLN A 195 5.99 -1.53 42.41
C GLN A 195 6.23 -2.16 41.04
N PHE A 196 5.36 -3.08 40.64
CA PHE A 196 5.19 -3.43 39.24
C PHE A 196 4.58 -2.22 38.54
N GLU A 197 5.43 -1.31 38.08
CA GLU A 197 5.06 -0.29 37.11
C GLU A 197 4.74 -1.01 35.79
N SER A 198 3.48 -1.40 35.63
CA SER A 198 2.89 -1.71 34.34
C SER A 198 2.74 -0.39 33.57
N SER A 199 3.84 0.13 33.03
CA SER A 199 3.80 1.21 32.05
C SER A 199 3.12 0.69 30.79
N SER A 200 1.84 1.03 30.63
CA SER A 200 1.14 0.87 29.36
C SER A 200 1.84 1.75 28.32
N GLU A 201 2.78 1.19 27.56
CA GLU A 201 3.44 1.88 26.43
C GLU A 201 2.36 2.36 25.46
N THR A 202 2.12 3.68 25.43
CA THR A 202 1.21 4.29 24.47
C THR A 202 1.91 4.38 23.12
N ILE A 203 1.51 3.51 22.18
CA ILE A 203 2.07 3.45 20.84
C ILE A 203 1.52 4.61 19.99
N SER A 204 2.36 5.60 19.68
CA SER A 204 2.01 6.77 18.88
C SER A 204 2.54 6.72 17.44
N GLU A 205 3.72 6.14 17.23
CA GLU A 205 4.41 6.07 15.95
C GLU A 205 5.05 4.69 15.76
N ILE A 206 5.29 4.31 14.50
CA ILE A 206 5.94 3.06 14.12
C ILE A 206 7.34 3.39 13.58
N PRO A 207 8.43 2.90 14.21
CA PRO A 207 9.77 3.08 13.69
C PRO A 207 9.89 2.52 12.26
N ALA A 208 10.49 3.29 11.37
CA ALA A 208 10.71 2.87 9.99
C ALA A 208 12.07 3.33 9.47
N ILE A 209 12.67 2.51 8.62
CA ILE A 209 13.89 2.84 7.88
C ILE A 209 13.55 2.96 6.39
N TYR A 210 14.13 3.97 5.74
CA TYR A 210 14.13 4.11 4.30
C TYR A 210 15.56 4.23 3.76
N ALA A 211 16.03 3.15 3.11
CA ALA A 211 17.25 3.18 2.30
C ALA A 211 16.97 3.89 0.96
N LEU A 212 17.30 5.18 0.92
CA LEU A 212 17.03 6.10 -0.18
C LEU A 212 18.07 5.90 -1.31
N PRO A 213 17.67 5.70 -2.58
CA PRO A 213 18.63 5.73 -3.70
C PRO A 213 19.31 7.11 -3.81
N PRO A 214 20.49 7.22 -4.43
CA PRO A 214 21.20 8.50 -4.54
C PRO A 214 20.47 9.51 -5.42
N ASP A 215 19.61 9.02 -6.31
CA ASP A 215 18.89 9.73 -7.35
C ASP A 215 17.39 9.39 -7.31
N PRO A 216 16.68 9.70 -6.21
CA PRO A 216 15.29 9.30 -6.04
C PRO A 216 14.36 10.04 -7.01
N PHE A 217 13.21 9.42 -7.30
CA PHE A 217 12.12 10.13 -7.97
C PHE A 217 11.37 11.00 -6.95
N ASP A 218 11.12 12.27 -7.28
CA ASP A 218 10.31 13.17 -6.45
C ASP A 218 8.93 12.57 -6.13
N ALA A 219 8.29 11.93 -7.10
CA ALA A 219 6.99 11.29 -6.91
C ALA A 219 7.02 10.11 -5.91
N VAL A 220 8.17 9.47 -5.72
CA VAL A 220 8.35 8.43 -4.69
C VAL A 220 8.55 9.10 -3.33
N GLU A 221 9.37 10.15 -3.25
CA GLU A 221 9.57 10.92 -2.01
C GLU A 221 8.27 11.51 -1.49
N ASP A 222 7.49 12.15 -2.35
CA ASP A 222 6.18 12.73 -2.03
C ASP A 222 5.22 11.66 -1.51
N PHE A 223 5.21 10.49 -2.16
CA PHE A 223 4.42 9.36 -1.71
C PHE A 223 4.87 8.84 -0.34
N VAL A 224 6.17 8.67 -0.12
CA VAL A 224 6.73 8.24 1.18
C VAL A 224 6.36 9.24 2.28
N ILE A 225 6.51 10.54 2.04
CA ILE A 225 6.19 11.59 3.03
C ILE A 225 4.70 11.53 3.40
N THR A 226 3.82 11.54 2.41
CA THR A 226 2.37 11.64 2.64
C THR A 226 1.79 10.35 3.25
N SER A 227 2.28 9.19 2.81
CA SER A 227 1.89 7.90 3.39
C SER A 227 2.47 7.68 4.79
N ALA A 228 3.73 8.08 5.04
CA ALA A 228 4.32 7.99 6.38
C ALA A 228 3.52 8.82 7.39
N GLN A 229 3.10 10.03 7.01
CA GLN A 229 2.25 10.86 7.86
C GLN A 229 0.88 10.19 8.10
N ALA A 230 0.25 9.65 7.06
CA ALA A 230 -1.06 9.00 7.18
C ALA A 230 -1.05 7.76 8.08
N TYR A 231 0.03 6.99 8.02
CA TYR A 231 0.19 5.71 8.70
C TYR A 231 1.08 5.77 9.95
N HIS A 232 1.42 6.98 10.41
CA HIS A 232 2.27 7.24 11.60
C HIS A 232 3.62 6.52 11.58
N LEU A 233 4.31 6.54 10.43
CA LEU A 233 5.67 6.04 10.33
C LEU A 233 6.68 7.11 10.74
N GLN A 234 7.53 6.78 11.71
CA GLN A 234 8.72 7.56 12.03
C GLN A 234 9.87 7.12 11.12
N VAL A 235 9.92 7.69 9.91
CA VAL A 235 10.89 7.28 8.87
C VAL A 235 12.25 7.94 9.09
N THR A 236 13.27 7.12 9.34
CA THR A 236 14.68 7.55 9.27
C THR A 236 15.25 7.21 7.89
N LYS A 237 15.71 8.23 7.16
CA LYS A 237 16.25 8.09 5.81
C LYS A 237 17.76 7.95 5.82
N TYR A 238 18.28 7.01 5.02
CA TYR A 238 19.71 6.84 4.76
C TYR A 238 19.96 6.72 3.26
N THR A 239 20.77 7.61 2.69
CA THR A 239 21.12 7.55 1.27
C THR A 239 22.13 6.45 0.98
N THR A 240 21.81 5.60 0.02
CA THR A 240 22.73 4.62 -0.57
C THR A 240 23.53 5.26 -1.69
N ALA A 241 24.86 5.18 -1.62
CA ALA A 241 25.79 5.70 -2.61
C ALA A 241 27.02 4.77 -2.68
N PRO A 242 26.88 3.57 -3.28
CA PRO A 242 27.97 2.60 -3.30
C PRO A 242 29.23 3.12 -4.02
N PRO A 243 30.44 2.77 -3.57
CA PRO A 243 30.72 1.89 -2.43
C PRO A 243 30.69 2.59 -1.06
N ALA A 244 30.53 3.92 -1.00
CA ALA A 244 30.66 4.70 0.23
C ALA A 244 29.56 4.38 1.25
N THR A 245 28.30 4.33 0.81
CA THR A 245 27.17 3.85 1.62
C THR A 245 26.42 2.77 0.87
N THR A 246 26.17 1.66 1.55
CA THR A 246 25.50 0.48 1.01
C THR A 246 24.24 0.20 1.81
N MET A 247 23.33 -0.63 1.29
CA MET A 247 22.16 -1.06 2.06
C MET A 247 22.57 -1.63 3.42
N ARG A 248 23.65 -2.42 3.47
CA ARG A 248 24.20 -2.96 4.71
C ARG A 248 24.56 -1.86 5.71
N SER A 249 25.35 -0.86 5.29
CA SER A 249 25.79 0.21 6.19
C SER A 249 24.62 1.09 6.64
N CYS A 250 23.62 1.30 5.78
CA CYS A 250 22.39 2.01 6.18
C CYS A 250 21.66 1.30 7.33
N PHE A 251 21.55 -0.04 7.29
CA PHE A 251 20.98 -0.80 8.40
C PHE A 251 21.87 -0.78 9.65
N GLU A 252 23.19 -0.76 9.48
CA GLU A 252 24.14 -0.65 10.59
C GLU A 252 23.97 0.68 11.33
N ASP A 253 23.96 1.79 10.60
CA ASP A 253 23.74 3.13 11.14
C ASP A 253 22.35 3.27 11.78
N TYR A 254 21.31 2.68 11.16
CA TYR A 254 19.95 2.70 11.69
C TYR A 254 19.86 1.99 13.05
N LEU A 255 20.41 0.78 13.15
CA LEU A 255 20.38 -0.01 14.38
C LEU A 255 21.25 0.60 15.47
N ALA A 256 22.36 1.26 15.11
CA ALA A 256 23.16 2.03 16.07
C ALA A 256 22.35 3.18 16.70
N GLY A 257 21.48 3.83 15.94
CA GLY A 257 20.55 4.85 16.44
C GLY A 257 19.31 4.28 17.15
N HIS A 258 18.99 3.00 16.95
CA HIS A 258 17.80 2.34 17.48
C HIS A 258 18.13 0.98 18.12
N PRO A 259 18.92 0.96 19.22
CA PRO A 259 19.47 -0.28 19.79
C PRO A 259 18.42 -1.25 20.36
N GLY A 260 17.16 -0.81 20.53
CA GLY A 260 16.05 -1.66 20.94
C GLY A 260 15.46 -2.52 19.81
N ILE A 261 15.70 -2.16 18.54
CA ILE A 261 15.11 -2.86 17.39
C ILE A 261 15.77 -4.23 17.22
N ARG A 262 14.95 -5.28 17.14
CA ARG A 262 15.39 -6.68 16.98
C ARG A 262 14.78 -7.38 15.77
N ALA A 263 13.69 -6.86 15.22
CA ALA A 263 13.11 -7.37 13.99
C ALA A 263 12.60 -6.26 13.09
N ILE A 264 12.78 -6.45 11.78
CA ILE A 264 12.40 -5.48 10.75
C ILE A 264 11.53 -6.19 9.71
N PHE A 265 10.35 -5.63 9.45
CA PHE A 265 9.47 -6.06 8.37
C PHE A 265 10.03 -5.60 7.01
N VAL A 266 10.15 -6.53 6.06
CA VAL A 266 10.71 -6.28 4.73
C VAL A 266 9.78 -6.81 3.64
N GLY A 267 9.43 -5.94 2.69
CA GLY A 267 8.47 -6.22 1.61
C GLY A 267 9.02 -7.01 0.43
N THR A 268 9.93 -7.97 0.67
CA THR A 268 10.53 -8.81 -0.39
C THR A 268 9.60 -9.96 -0.75
N ARG A 269 9.52 -10.30 -2.04
CA ARG A 269 8.81 -11.46 -2.61
C ARG A 269 9.78 -12.51 -3.16
N ARG A 270 9.34 -13.75 -3.34
CA ARG A 270 10.19 -14.83 -3.88
C ARG A 270 10.78 -14.52 -5.26
N THR A 271 10.06 -13.74 -6.05
CA THR A 271 10.44 -13.34 -7.41
C THR A 271 11.38 -12.15 -7.46
N ASP A 272 11.65 -11.51 -6.32
CA ASP A 272 12.64 -10.43 -6.23
C ASP A 272 14.08 -10.96 -6.27
N PRO A 273 15.06 -10.13 -6.66
CA PRO A 273 16.48 -10.49 -6.55
C PRO A 273 16.83 -10.98 -5.14
N HIS A 274 17.42 -12.18 -5.07
CA HIS A 274 17.78 -12.88 -3.83
C HIS A 274 16.60 -13.37 -2.96
N GLY A 275 15.35 -13.20 -3.39
CA GLY A 275 14.16 -13.58 -2.62
C GLY A 275 13.80 -15.07 -2.65
N GLY A 276 14.25 -15.82 -3.66
CA GLY A 276 13.72 -17.16 -3.95
C GLY A 276 13.83 -18.19 -2.82
N LYS A 277 14.85 -18.08 -1.95
CA LYS A 277 15.10 -19.00 -0.82
C LYS A 277 14.66 -18.45 0.54
N LEU A 278 14.16 -17.23 0.61
CA LEU A 278 13.74 -16.62 1.86
C LEU A 278 12.48 -17.31 2.41
N THR A 279 12.33 -17.23 3.72
CA THR A 279 11.15 -17.68 4.47
C THR A 279 10.44 -16.48 5.08
N HIS A 280 9.37 -16.71 5.85
CA HIS A 280 8.70 -15.62 6.55
C HIS A 280 9.57 -14.97 7.65
N PHE A 281 10.56 -15.69 8.18
CA PHE A 281 11.41 -15.25 9.28
C PHE A 281 12.85 -15.73 9.03
N ASP A 282 13.71 -14.82 8.60
CA ASP A 282 15.12 -15.13 8.35
C ASP A 282 15.99 -14.18 9.16
N GLN A 283 16.93 -14.74 9.92
CA GLN A 283 18.03 -13.94 10.45
C GLN A 283 18.79 -13.30 9.28
N THR A 284 19.35 -12.11 9.49
CA THR A 284 20.30 -11.54 8.55
C THR A 284 21.50 -12.47 8.32
N ASP A 285 22.06 -12.38 7.12
CA ASP A 285 23.19 -13.23 6.71
C ASP A 285 24.49 -12.77 7.39
N HIS A 286 25.49 -13.65 7.44
CA HIS A 286 26.80 -13.32 8.00
C HIS A 286 27.39 -12.06 7.35
N GLY A 287 27.83 -11.11 8.18
CA GLY A 287 28.40 -9.84 7.74
C GLY A 287 27.39 -8.73 7.52
N TRP A 288 26.09 -8.97 7.76
CA TRP A 288 25.08 -7.93 8.00
C TRP A 288 24.89 -7.65 9.49
N PRO A 289 24.35 -6.49 9.87
CA PRO A 289 23.88 -6.24 11.24
C PRO A 289 22.89 -7.32 11.70
N ASP A 290 22.92 -7.66 12.99
CA ASP A 290 22.12 -8.75 13.55
C ASP A 290 20.67 -8.32 13.81
N PHE A 291 19.72 -8.81 13.00
CA PHE A 291 18.28 -8.64 13.25
C PHE A 291 17.46 -9.68 12.48
N MET A 292 16.23 -9.91 12.95
CA MET A 292 15.27 -10.78 12.26
C MET A 292 14.60 -10.02 11.11
N ARG A 293 14.70 -10.55 9.88
CA ARG A 293 13.88 -10.10 8.75
C ARG A 293 12.55 -10.82 8.75
N ILE A 294 11.45 -10.07 8.69
CA ILE A 294 10.09 -10.61 8.64
C ILE A 294 9.51 -10.31 7.25
N HIS A 295 9.08 -11.34 6.53
CA HIS A 295 8.58 -11.22 5.15
C HIS A 295 7.11 -11.70 5.06
N PRO A 296 6.11 -10.89 5.48
CA PRO A 296 4.71 -11.30 5.43
C PRO A 296 4.19 -11.53 4.01
N VAL A 297 4.77 -10.83 3.03
CA VAL A 297 4.33 -10.86 1.62
C VAL A 297 5.18 -11.77 0.73
N ILE A 298 6.06 -12.61 1.31
CA ILE A 298 7.08 -13.35 0.54
C ILE A 298 6.50 -14.21 -0.60
N ASP A 299 5.34 -14.83 -0.37
CA ASP A 299 4.69 -15.73 -1.33
C ASP A 299 3.70 -15.02 -2.27
N TRP A 300 3.58 -13.69 -2.23
CA TRP A 300 2.67 -12.95 -3.09
C TRP A 300 3.18 -12.87 -4.52
N HIS A 301 2.25 -12.94 -5.48
CA HIS A 301 2.51 -12.68 -6.89
C HIS A 301 2.18 -11.23 -7.28
N TYR A 302 2.78 -10.76 -8.38
CA TYR A 302 2.62 -9.39 -8.88
C TYR A 302 1.16 -8.99 -9.05
N ALA A 303 0.37 -9.87 -9.67
CA ALA A 303 -1.06 -9.64 -9.88
C ALA A 303 -1.83 -9.57 -8.54
N GLU A 304 -1.41 -10.31 -7.52
CA GLU A 304 -2.04 -10.30 -6.20
C GLU A 304 -1.76 -9.00 -5.44
N ILE A 305 -0.54 -8.47 -5.54
CA ILE A 305 -0.16 -7.17 -4.97
C ILE A 305 -1.07 -6.07 -5.53
N TRP A 306 -1.22 -6.02 -6.85
CA TRP A 306 -2.09 -5.01 -7.47
C TRP A 306 -3.57 -5.24 -7.20
N ALA A 307 -4.03 -6.49 -7.25
CA ALA A 307 -5.42 -6.81 -6.93
C ALA A 307 -5.76 -6.37 -5.50
N PHE A 308 -4.88 -6.56 -4.52
CA PHE A 308 -5.09 -6.07 -3.16
C PHE A 308 -5.12 -4.54 -3.09
N ILE A 309 -4.12 -3.86 -3.66
CA ILE A 309 -4.03 -2.39 -3.67
C ILE A 309 -5.29 -1.77 -4.30
N ARG A 310 -5.67 -2.27 -5.48
CA ARG A 310 -6.79 -1.75 -6.27
C ARG A 310 -8.13 -2.08 -5.63
N HIS A 311 -8.31 -3.31 -5.13
CA HIS A 311 -9.56 -3.72 -4.50
C HIS A 311 -9.83 -2.93 -3.23
N LEU A 312 -8.82 -2.69 -2.39
CA LEU A 312 -8.97 -1.91 -1.15
C LEU A 312 -8.98 -0.38 -1.37
N GLY A 313 -8.85 0.07 -2.62
CA GLY A 313 -8.82 1.49 -2.98
C GLY A 313 -7.66 2.24 -2.31
N LEU A 314 -6.49 1.60 -2.19
CA LEU A 314 -5.31 2.19 -1.57
C LEU A 314 -4.65 3.19 -2.53
N THR A 315 -4.23 4.34 -2.01
CA THR A 315 -3.36 5.26 -2.75
C THR A 315 -1.97 4.64 -2.93
N TYR A 316 -1.40 4.79 -4.12
CA TYR A 316 -0.06 4.30 -4.48
C TYR A 316 0.70 5.37 -5.27
N CYS A 317 2.03 5.22 -5.41
CA CYS A 317 2.87 6.16 -6.12
C CYS A 317 2.42 6.33 -7.60
N SER A 318 2.27 7.57 -8.07
CA SER A 318 1.72 7.87 -9.40
C SER A 318 2.56 7.37 -10.56
N LEU A 319 3.85 7.07 -10.36
CA LEU A 319 4.69 6.46 -11.39
C LEU A 319 4.13 5.12 -11.87
N TYR A 320 3.42 4.39 -11.00
CA TYR A 320 2.77 3.15 -11.40
C TYR A 320 1.67 3.38 -12.45
N ASP A 321 0.97 4.52 -12.45
CA ASP A 321 0.01 4.84 -13.51
C ASP A 321 0.70 5.18 -14.85
N MET A 322 1.98 5.52 -14.81
CA MET A 322 2.82 5.85 -15.97
C MET A 322 3.58 4.63 -16.53
N GLY A 323 3.20 3.42 -16.10
CA GLY A 323 3.76 2.16 -16.61
C GLY A 323 5.08 1.72 -15.98
N TYR A 324 5.55 2.39 -14.92
CA TYR A 324 6.64 1.85 -14.10
C TYR A 324 6.14 0.65 -13.31
N THR A 325 6.86 -0.47 -13.30
CA THR A 325 6.43 -1.71 -12.61
C THR A 325 7.34 -2.11 -11.45
N SER A 326 8.56 -1.58 -11.44
CA SER A 326 9.57 -1.72 -10.38
C SER A 326 10.26 -0.38 -10.21
N LEU A 327 10.38 0.11 -8.97
CA LEU A 327 10.96 1.43 -8.68
C LEU A 327 12.36 1.31 -8.10
N GLY A 328 13.28 2.10 -8.64
CA GLY A 328 14.67 2.29 -8.20
C GLY A 328 15.03 3.77 -8.20
N GLY A 329 16.26 4.08 -8.60
CA GLY A 329 16.70 5.46 -8.86
C GLY A 329 16.30 5.92 -10.26
N THR A 330 16.30 7.23 -10.49
CA THR A 330 15.98 7.82 -11.80
C THR A 330 16.92 7.37 -12.92
N SER A 331 18.16 6.99 -12.60
CA SER A 331 19.17 6.50 -13.55
C SER A 331 18.98 5.04 -13.97
N ASP A 332 18.32 4.21 -13.15
CA ASP A 332 18.25 2.76 -13.34
C ASP A 332 16.82 2.24 -13.61
N THR A 333 15.84 3.14 -13.73
CA THR A 333 14.43 2.81 -13.76
C THR A 333 13.69 3.52 -14.89
N HIS A 334 13.01 2.73 -15.72
CA HIS A 334 12.23 3.14 -16.89
C HIS A 334 10.83 2.52 -16.86
N PRO A 335 9.83 3.11 -17.56
CA PRO A 335 8.55 2.44 -17.78
C PRO A 335 8.73 1.06 -18.41
N ASN A 336 7.87 0.11 -18.04
CA ASN A 336 8.00 -1.27 -18.51
C ASN A 336 7.70 -1.35 -20.01
N PRO A 337 8.60 -1.89 -20.84
CA PRO A 337 8.39 -1.98 -22.29
C PRO A 337 7.18 -2.85 -22.68
N ARG A 338 6.72 -3.77 -21.81
CA ARG A 338 5.52 -4.58 -22.03
C ARG A 338 4.22 -3.81 -21.90
N LEU A 339 4.26 -2.63 -21.27
CA LEU A 339 3.10 -1.76 -21.10
C LEU A 339 3.03 -0.65 -22.15
N ARG A 340 3.97 -0.60 -23.10
CA ARG A 340 3.96 0.42 -24.15
C ARG A 340 2.72 0.28 -25.04
N LYS A 341 1.96 1.36 -25.21
CA LYS A 341 0.83 1.40 -26.16
C LYS A 341 1.36 1.42 -27.58
N VAL A 342 0.82 0.57 -28.45
CA VAL A 342 1.11 0.63 -29.89
C VAL A 342 0.19 1.69 -30.50
N SER A 343 0.74 2.71 -31.16
CA SER A 343 -0.09 3.66 -31.91
C SER A 343 -0.66 2.95 -33.14
N GLU A 344 -1.99 2.89 -33.27
CA GLU A 344 -2.66 2.27 -34.42
C GLU A 344 -2.55 3.09 -35.71
N THR A 345 -1.85 4.23 -35.71
CA THR A 345 -1.62 5.06 -36.91
C THR A 345 -0.41 4.57 -37.71
N GLY A 346 -0.52 3.36 -38.26
CA GLY A 346 0.32 2.87 -39.36
C GLY A 346 -0.12 3.38 -40.73
N GLY A 347 -0.53 4.65 -40.83
CA GLY A 347 -1.08 5.26 -42.03
C GLY A 347 -0.42 6.59 -42.36
N VAL A 348 0.64 6.53 -43.18
CA VAL A 348 1.14 7.56 -44.12
C VAL A 348 0.93 9.03 -43.70
N THR A 349 1.97 9.66 -43.16
CA THR A 349 2.60 10.87 -43.73
C THR A 349 3.73 11.30 -42.79
N GLY A 350 4.90 11.59 -43.36
CA GLY A 350 6.05 12.05 -42.60
C GLY A 350 5.80 13.42 -42.00
N VAL A 351 5.53 13.45 -40.69
CA VAL A 351 5.80 14.59 -39.82
C VAL A 351 6.33 14.00 -38.51
N HIS A 352 7.62 14.18 -38.25
CA HIS A 352 8.24 13.87 -36.97
C HIS A 352 7.78 14.91 -35.95
N THR A 353 6.64 14.68 -35.31
CA THR A 353 6.37 15.22 -33.98
C THR A 353 6.71 14.13 -32.98
N ASP A 354 7.50 14.44 -31.95
CA ASP A 354 7.81 13.54 -30.83
C ASP A 354 6.51 12.97 -30.25
N ALA A 355 6.11 11.79 -30.73
CA ALA A 355 4.99 11.07 -30.15
C ALA A 355 5.42 10.65 -28.76
N GLN A 356 4.89 11.32 -27.74
CA GLN A 356 5.04 10.88 -26.35
C GLN A 356 4.64 9.41 -26.30
N THR A 357 5.61 8.56 -25.97
CA THR A 357 5.35 7.13 -25.83
C THR A 357 4.44 6.94 -24.63
N GLU A 358 3.19 6.55 -24.88
CA GLU A 358 2.23 6.27 -23.82
C GLU A 358 2.38 4.84 -23.31
N TYR A 359 2.17 4.66 -22.01
CA TYR A 359 2.20 3.36 -21.34
C TYR A 359 0.85 3.09 -20.67
N LEU A 360 0.49 1.81 -20.60
CA LEU A 360 -0.55 1.29 -19.71
C LEU A 360 -0.05 1.32 -18.27
N PRO A 361 -0.96 1.44 -17.29
CA PRO A 361 -0.58 1.46 -15.88
C PRO A 361 -0.07 0.08 -15.41
N ALA A 362 0.71 0.08 -14.33
CA ALA A 362 1.46 -1.06 -13.83
C ALA A 362 0.59 -2.31 -13.56
N TYR A 363 -0.64 -2.11 -13.08
CA TYR A 363 -1.58 -3.18 -12.77
C TYR A 363 -2.13 -3.93 -14.00
N GLU A 364 -1.83 -3.47 -15.22
CA GLU A 364 -2.10 -4.22 -16.46
C GLU A 364 -1.03 -5.29 -16.74
N LEU A 365 0.12 -5.26 -16.06
CA LEU A 365 1.10 -6.33 -16.12
C LEU A 365 0.66 -7.49 -15.22
N THR A 366 0.76 -8.73 -15.70
CA THR A 366 0.37 -9.92 -14.92
C THR A 366 1.51 -10.89 -14.63
N GLN A 367 2.63 -10.79 -15.34
CA GLN A 367 3.73 -11.76 -15.26
C GLN A 367 4.82 -11.27 -14.30
N ASP A 368 5.09 -12.03 -13.22
CA ASP A 368 6.12 -11.69 -12.23
C ASP A 368 7.51 -11.47 -12.85
N LEU A 369 7.91 -12.35 -13.76
CA LEU A 369 9.25 -12.30 -14.39
C LEU A 369 9.44 -11.09 -15.30
N GLU A 370 8.35 -10.42 -15.71
CA GLU A 370 8.40 -9.25 -16.58
C GLU A 370 8.44 -7.94 -15.78
N GLU A 371 8.23 -7.99 -14.47
CA GLU A 371 8.14 -6.81 -13.59
C GLU A 371 9.36 -5.90 -13.67
N ARG A 372 10.55 -6.47 -13.86
CA ARG A 372 11.82 -5.74 -13.81
C ARG A 372 12.39 -5.42 -15.19
N LEU A 373 11.61 -5.59 -16.27
CA LEU A 373 12.07 -5.28 -17.63
C LEU A 373 12.38 -3.79 -17.86
N GLY A 374 11.90 -2.90 -16.98
CA GLY A 374 12.27 -1.48 -16.97
C GLY A 374 13.47 -1.15 -16.06
N ARG A 375 14.23 -2.14 -15.58
CA ARG A 375 15.41 -1.93 -14.73
C ARG A 375 16.69 -2.20 -15.52
N ASN A 376 17.69 -1.32 -15.39
CA ASN A 376 19.01 -1.46 -16.00
C ASN A 376 19.96 -2.32 -15.16
#